data_AF-A0A3R6ANS6-F1
#
_entry.id   AF-A0A3R6ANS6-F1
#
_cell.length_a   1.000
_cell.length_b   1.000
_cell.length_c   1.000
_cell.angle_alpha   90.00
_cell.angle_beta   90.00
_cell.angle_gamma   90.00
#
_symmetry.space_group_name_H-M   'P 1'
#
loop_
_entity.id
_entity.type
_entity.pdbx_description
1 polymer ?
#
loop_
_entity_poly.entity_id
_entity_poly.type
_entity_poly.pdbx_seq_one_letter_code
_entity_poly.pdbx_strand_id
1 'polypeptide(L)'
;MESEGSCSKELDARICYRLRMCIWKQWKTPQNRIKNLMKLGVDKDTAWITAYTGSRIAYICQRRVMNFTINKERLTRFGLLGLMAIDYKKLVKVISEDEKFMKQIEKWAVEE
;
A
#
# COMPACT_ATOMS: atom_id res chain seq x y z
N MET A 1 30.85 -4.47 9.42
CA MET A 1 29.88 -3.80 10.32
C MET A 1 28.82 -3.19 9.43
N GLU A 2 27.85 -4.00 8.99
CA GLU A 2 26.78 -3.57 8.07
C GLU A 2 25.58 -3.10 8.89
N SER A 3 25.50 -1.79 9.11
CA SER A 3 24.40 -1.15 9.84
C SER A 3 23.54 -0.28 8.92
N GLU A 4 23.38 -0.62 7.63
CA GLU A 4 22.68 0.23 6.65
C GLU A 4 21.30 -0.32 6.20
N GLY A 5 20.82 -1.43 6.77
CA GLY A 5 19.61 -2.10 6.27
C GLY A 5 18.33 -2.00 7.12
N SER A 6 18.37 -1.38 8.30
CA SER A 6 17.27 -1.50 9.29
C SER A 6 16.13 -0.49 9.07
N CYS A 7 16.47 0.78 8.85
CA CYS A 7 15.47 1.86 8.77
C CYS A 7 14.54 1.72 7.55
N SER A 8 15.09 1.34 6.39
CA SER A 8 14.30 1.14 5.17
C SER A 8 13.27 0.01 5.31
N LYS A 9 13.60 -1.09 5.98
CA LYS A 9 12.69 -2.24 6.13
C LYS A 9 11.48 -1.93 7.01
N GLU A 10 11.67 -1.16 8.08
CA GLU A 10 10.59 -0.74 8.97
C GLU A 10 9.66 0.26 8.28
N LEU A 11 10.23 1.25 7.58
CA LEU A 11 9.45 2.20 6.79
C LEU A 11 8.66 1.49 5.68
N ASP A 12 9.29 0.56 4.97
CA ASP A 12 8.66 -0.26 3.95
C ASP A 12 7.47 -1.06 4.49
N ALA A 13 7.63 -1.66 5.67
CA ALA A 13 6.59 -2.42 6.34
C ALA A 13 5.40 -1.52 6.70
N ARG A 14 5.66 -0.32 7.23
CA ARG A 14 4.64 0.68 7.57
C ARG A 14 3.89 1.19 6.34
N ILE A 15 4.59 1.46 5.24
CA ILE A 15 3.98 1.89 3.97
C ILE A 15 3.11 0.77 3.41
N CYS A 16 3.61 -0.46 3.32
CA CYS A 16 2.84 -1.61 2.85
C CYS A 16 1.60 -1.85 3.72
N TYR A 17 1.72 -1.69 5.04
CA TYR A 17 0.60 -1.80 5.96
C TYR A 17 -0.48 -0.75 5.69
N ARG A 18 -0.11 0.52 5.49
CA ARG A 18 -1.05 1.59 5.13
C ARG A 18 -1.72 1.33 3.78
N LEU A 19 -0.96 0.88 2.78
CA LEU A 19 -1.51 0.52 1.47
C LEU A 19 -2.55 -0.61 1.56
N ARG A 20 -2.30 -1.65 2.37
CA ARG A 20 -3.30 -2.71 2.62
C ARG A 20 -4.60 -2.13 3.18
N MET A 21 -4.50 -1.20 4.13
CA MET A 21 -5.69 -0.54 4.69
C MET A 21 -6.45 0.28 3.65
N CYS A 22 -5.74 1.03 2.79
CA CYS A 22 -6.35 1.78 1.70
C CYS A 22 -7.08 0.87 0.71
N ILE A 23 -6.43 -0.21 0.26
CA ILE A 23 -7.02 -1.20 -0.64
C ILE A 23 -8.26 -1.86 0.01
N TRP A 24 -8.17 -2.22 1.29
CA TRP A 24 -9.29 -2.82 2.02
C TRP A 24 -10.49 -1.86 2.11
N LYS A 25 -10.24 -0.56 2.35
CA LYS A 25 -11.28 0.47 2.36
C LYS A 25 -11.90 0.68 0.97
N GLN A 26 -11.10 0.58 -0.09
CA GLN A 26 -11.59 0.66 -1.47
C GLN A 26 -12.56 -0.50 -1.79
N TRP A 27 -12.37 -1.67 -1.18
CA TRP A 27 -13.32 -2.79 -1.26
C TRP A 27 -14.51 -2.55 -0.34
N LYS A 28 -15.43 -1.67 -0.78
CA LYS A 28 -16.56 -1.17 0.02
C LYS A 28 -17.48 -2.27 0.55
N THR A 29 -17.89 -3.22 -0.31
CA THR A 29 -18.87 -4.26 0.05
C THR A 29 -18.18 -5.59 0.40
N PRO A 30 -18.73 -6.40 1.34
CA PRO A 30 -18.23 -7.74 1.64
C PRO A 30 -18.12 -8.64 0.40
N GLN A 31 -19.08 -8.55 -0.51
CA GLN A 31 -19.08 -9.30 -1.76
C GLN A 31 -17.90 -8.90 -2.67
N ASN A 32 -17.59 -7.60 -2.77
CA ASN A 32 -16.41 -7.13 -3.51
C ASN A 32 -15.11 -7.59 -2.84
N ARG A 33 -15.04 -7.59 -1.50
CA ARG A 33 -13.89 -8.13 -0.76
C ARG A 33 -13.68 -9.60 -1.07
N ILE A 34 -14.73 -10.42 -1.01
CA ILE A 34 -14.64 -11.86 -1.34
C ILE A 34 -14.15 -12.04 -2.77
N LYS A 35 -14.78 -11.37 -3.73
CA LYS A 35 -14.42 -11.45 -5.15
C LYS A 35 -12.96 -11.07 -5.39
N ASN A 36 -12.47 -10.00 -4.76
CA ASN A 36 -11.09 -9.55 -4.92
C ASN A 36 -10.09 -10.47 -4.21
N LEU A 37 -10.42 -10.97 -3.02
CA LEU A 37 -9.60 -11.94 -2.31
C LEU A 37 -9.46 -13.24 -3.10
N MET A 38 -10.56 -13.76 -3.67
CA MET A 38 -10.52 -14.95 -4.52
C MET A 38 -9.70 -14.73 -5.79
N LYS A 39 -9.84 -13.57 -6.46
CA LYS A 39 -8.98 -13.20 -7.60
C LYS A 39 -7.49 -13.15 -7.25
N LEU A 40 -7.17 -12.84 -5.99
CA LEU A 40 -5.81 -12.79 -5.48
C LEU A 40 -5.30 -14.16 -4.99
N GLY A 41 -6.10 -15.22 -5.11
CA GLY A 41 -5.73 -16.61 -4.81
C GLY A 41 -6.10 -17.10 -3.40
N VAL A 42 -6.98 -16.40 -2.68
CA VAL A 42 -7.52 -16.89 -1.40
C VAL A 42 -8.65 -17.88 -1.67
N ASP A 43 -8.68 -18.98 -0.91
CA ASP A 43 -9.80 -19.92 -0.97
C ASP A 43 -11.12 -19.23 -0.55
N LYS A 44 -12.23 -19.81 -1.01
CA LYS A 44 -13.55 -19.19 -0.85
C LYS A 44 -13.94 -19.00 0.62
N ASP A 45 -13.62 -19.96 1.47
CA ASP A 45 -14.05 -19.98 2.87
C ASP A 45 -13.27 -18.95 3.70
N THR A 46 -11.94 -18.92 3.53
CA THR A 46 -11.06 -17.90 4.11
C THR A 46 -11.43 -16.50 3.61
N ALA A 47 -11.76 -16.35 2.32
CA ALA A 47 -12.20 -15.08 1.76
C ALA A 47 -13.50 -14.60 2.41
N TRP A 48 -14.47 -15.51 2.62
CA TRP A 48 -15.73 -15.23 3.30
C TRP A 48 -15.52 -14.77 4.74
N ILE A 49 -14.77 -15.54 5.54
CA ILE A 49 -14.47 -15.22 6.94
C ILE A 49 -13.78 -13.85 7.04
N THR A 50 -12.79 -13.62 6.17
CA THR A 50 -12.00 -12.38 6.18
C THR A 50 -12.84 -11.16 5.78
N ALA A 51 -13.72 -11.28 4.78
CA ALA A 51 -14.56 -10.19 4.31
C ALA A 51 -15.58 -9.73 5.36
N TYR A 52 -16.15 -10.68 6.10
CA TYR A 52 -17.19 -10.45 7.11
C TYR A 52 -16.66 -10.18 8.52
N THR A 53 -15.34 -10.13 8.72
CA THR A 53 -14.71 -9.75 10.00
C THR A 53 -15.00 -8.29 10.42
N GLY A 54 -15.61 -7.48 9.54
CA GLY A 54 -16.24 -6.20 9.91
C GLY A 54 -15.32 -4.98 9.87
N SER A 55 -15.50 -4.06 10.83
CA SER A 55 -14.86 -2.74 10.90
C SER A 55 -13.41 -2.75 11.39
N ARG A 56 -12.87 -3.92 11.76
CA ARG A 56 -11.52 -4.09 12.32
C ARG A 56 -10.44 -4.10 11.22
N ILE A 57 -10.35 -3.02 10.45
CA ILE A 57 -9.48 -2.91 9.26
C ILE A 57 -8.00 -3.13 9.61
N ALA A 58 -7.52 -2.46 10.66
CA ALA A 58 -6.15 -2.59 11.14
C ALA A 58 -5.81 -4.05 11.47
N TYR A 59 -6.67 -4.69 12.25
CA TYR A 59 -6.53 -6.10 12.62
C TYR A 59 -6.48 -7.02 11.41
N ILE A 60 -7.40 -6.86 10.45
CA ILE A 60 -7.45 -7.68 9.23
C ILE A 60 -6.18 -7.50 8.39
N CYS A 61 -5.71 -6.26 8.22
CA CYS A 61 -4.54 -5.94 7.41
C CYS A 61 -3.20 -6.45 7.98
N GLN A 62 -3.17 -6.81 9.27
CA GLN A 62 -2.01 -7.46 9.90
C GLN A 62 -2.03 -8.99 9.77
N ARG A 63 -3.18 -9.59 9.40
CA ARG A 63 -3.29 -11.05 9.31
C ARG A 63 -2.46 -11.60 8.15
N ARG A 64 -2.01 -12.85 8.31
CA ARG A 64 -1.26 -13.59 7.30
C ARG A 64 -1.94 -13.60 5.92
N VAL A 65 -3.27 -13.72 5.90
CA VAL A 65 -4.08 -13.69 4.66
C VAL A 65 -3.84 -12.39 3.88
N MET A 66 -3.85 -11.23 4.54
CA MET A 66 -3.65 -9.94 3.88
C MET A 66 -2.18 -9.69 3.49
N ASN A 67 -1.24 -10.19 4.29
CA ASN A 67 0.19 -10.13 3.95
C ASN A 67 0.52 -10.99 2.73
N PHE A 68 -0.16 -12.13 2.57
CA PHE A 68 -0.02 -13.01 1.42
C PHE A 68 -0.70 -12.42 0.17
N THR A 69 -1.94 -11.93 0.28
CA THR A 69 -2.68 -11.41 -0.88
C THR A 69 -2.11 -10.11 -1.41
N ILE A 70 -1.74 -9.20 -0.52
CA ILE A 70 -1.18 -7.88 -0.81
C ILE A 70 0.26 -7.87 -0.28
N ASN A 71 1.11 -8.64 -0.95
CA ASN A 71 2.54 -8.70 -0.67
C ASN A 71 3.28 -7.54 -1.37
N LYS A 72 4.52 -7.27 -0.92
CA LYS A 72 5.36 -6.19 -1.48
C LYS A 72 5.56 -6.37 -2.99
N GLU A 73 5.82 -7.59 -3.43
CA GLU A 73 6.03 -7.90 -4.86
C GLU A 73 4.83 -7.52 -5.74
N ARG A 74 3.61 -7.86 -5.33
CA ARG A 74 2.38 -7.51 -6.06
C ARG A 74 2.17 -6.01 -6.08
N LEU A 75 2.35 -5.34 -4.94
CA LEU A 75 2.27 -3.88 -4.85
C LEU A 75 3.30 -3.18 -5.75
N THR A 76 4.51 -3.73 -5.87
CA THR A 76 5.55 -3.24 -6.80
C THR A 76 5.13 -3.48 -8.25
N ARG A 77 4.59 -4.65 -8.60
CA ARG A 77 4.06 -4.94 -9.95
C ARG A 77 2.91 -4.02 -10.36
N PHE A 78 2.06 -3.63 -9.41
CA PHE A 78 0.97 -2.67 -9.65
C PHE A 78 1.44 -1.21 -9.77
N GLY A 79 2.74 -0.92 -9.66
CA GLY A 79 3.28 0.45 -9.68
C GLY A 79 2.96 1.29 -8.43
N LEU A 80 2.23 0.71 -7.46
CA LEU A 80 1.81 1.37 -6.21
C LEU A 80 2.94 1.55 -5.20
N LEU A 81 4.07 0.86 -5.41
CA LEU A 81 5.32 1.06 -4.66
C LEU A 81 6.38 1.80 -5.50
N GLY A 82 5.96 2.67 -6.41
CA GLY A 82 6.87 3.56 -7.15
C GLY A 82 7.77 4.39 -6.23
N LEU A 83 7.32 4.69 -5.00
CA LEU A 83 8.09 5.42 -3.99
C LEU A 83 9.20 4.57 -3.31
N MET A 84 9.09 3.24 -3.35
CA MET A 84 10.08 2.32 -2.74
C MET A 84 10.98 1.65 -3.80
N ALA A 85 10.64 1.81 -5.07
CA ALA A 85 11.51 1.50 -6.21
C ALA A 85 12.47 2.67 -6.54
N ILE A 86 12.36 3.79 -5.81
CA ILE A 86 13.39 4.82 -5.81
C ILE A 86 14.55 4.25 -5.01
N ASP A 87 15.47 3.60 -5.72
CA ASP A 87 16.83 3.45 -5.25
C ASP A 87 17.32 4.87 -4.95
N TYR A 88 17.51 5.24 -3.68
CA TYR A 88 17.95 6.59 -3.29
C TYR A 88 19.33 6.92 -3.90
N LYS A 89 20.04 5.90 -4.44
CA LYS A 89 21.29 6.03 -5.19
C LYS A 89 21.09 6.28 -6.69
N LYS A 90 19.88 6.10 -7.24
CA LYS A 90 19.59 6.28 -8.67
C LYS A 90 18.48 7.31 -8.85
N LEU A 91 18.86 8.48 -9.38
CA LEU A 91 17.94 9.57 -9.72
C LEU A 91 16.79 9.05 -10.60
N VAL A 92 15.63 8.91 -9.99
CA VAL A 92 14.38 8.70 -10.72
C VAL A 92 14.04 10.05 -11.36
N LYS A 93 13.98 10.10 -12.70
CA LYS A 93 13.27 11.19 -13.36
C LYS A 93 11.81 11.06 -12.96
N VAL A 94 11.43 11.82 -11.93
CA VAL A 94 10.02 12.11 -11.65
C VAL A 94 9.47 12.57 -12.99
N ILE A 95 8.50 11.82 -13.54
CA ILE A 95 7.78 12.23 -14.74
C ILE A 95 7.25 13.61 -14.40
N SER A 96 7.81 14.60 -15.10
CA SER A 96 7.83 16.02 -14.79
C SER A 96 6.59 16.45 -14.01
N GLU A 97 6.84 16.89 -12.79
CA GLU A 97 5.91 17.67 -11.99
C GLU A 97 5.37 18.81 -12.86
N ASP A 98 4.06 18.82 -13.07
CA ASP A 98 3.38 19.92 -13.73
C ASP A 98 3.72 21.19 -12.92
N GLU A 99 4.36 22.19 -13.54
CA GLU A 99 4.85 23.40 -12.87
C GLU A 99 3.73 24.12 -12.11
N LYS A 100 2.47 23.92 -12.54
CA LYS A 100 1.27 24.38 -11.85
C LYS A 100 1.06 23.74 -10.48
N PHE A 101 1.41 22.47 -10.32
CA PHE A 101 1.26 21.73 -9.06
C PHE A 101 2.25 22.23 -8.00
N MET A 102 3.51 22.46 -8.38
CA MET A 102 4.53 22.98 -7.45
C MET A 102 4.23 24.40 -6.98
N LYS A 103 3.80 25.29 -7.88
CA LYS A 103 3.37 26.65 -7.52
C LYS A 103 2.17 26.67 -6.58
N GLN A 104 1.32 25.65 -6.64
CA GLN A 104 0.15 25.56 -5.78
C GLN A 104 0.49 25.10 -4.35
N ILE A 105 1.53 24.27 -4.19
CA ILE A 105 2.05 23.88 -2.86
C ILE A 105 2.79 25.05 -2.20
N GLU A 106 3.64 25.77 -2.94
CA GLU A 106 4.35 26.94 -2.41
C GLU A 106 3.39 28.04 -1.94
N LYS A 107 2.27 28.23 -2.65
CA LYS A 107 1.22 29.17 -2.25
C LYS A 107 0.56 28.79 -0.91
N TRP A 108 0.39 27.50 -0.63
CA TRP A 108 -0.17 27.02 0.64
C TRP A 108 0.83 27.04 1.79
N ALA A 109 2.13 26.95 1.50
CA ALA A 109 3.18 26.99 2.52
C ALA A 109 3.49 28.42 3.03
N VAL A 110 2.98 29.46 2.36
CA VAL A 110 3.24 30.88 2.67
C VAL A 110 2.06 31.54 3.40
N GLU A 111 0.90 30.88 3.50
CA GLU A 111 -0.29 31.39 4.22
C GLU A 111 -0.40 30.88 5.68
N GLU A 112 0.71 30.88 6.43
CA GLU A 112 0.73 30.69 7.90
C GLU A 112 1.43 31.85 8.62
#